data_AF-A0A497KX17-F1
#
_entry.id   AF-A0A497KX17-F1
#
_cell.length_a   1.000
_cell.length_b   1.000
_cell.length_c   1.000
_cell.angle_alpha   90.00
_cell.angle_beta   90.00
_cell.angle_gamma   90.00
#
_symmetry.space_group_name_H-M   'P 1'
#
loop_
_entity.id
_entity.type
_entity.pdbx_description
1 polymer ?
#
loop_
_entity_poly.entity_id
_entity_poly.type
_entity_poly.pdbx_seq_one_letter_code
_entity_poly.pdbx_strand_id
1 'polypeptide(L)'
;CDYVRVELPTGLKILYDIGPEDVGKGAVKVYDTLGLEDEGEWQQVLSREHVFKGDCVVENGLVRVRFDLDGSEETYRTRLYYWDGSGWRFGEDIALPRNDGYHFFKLRSVRPEEVVVQTDRACWHALDIVVEYVVKQGLPYVILRKLGGKLTGIYTAREPRRFDFSSGGGLNDCLLTPGKPLPPGDDNFLITLDDGDGFIHFKGRSRRRNHYSRNMTLGGHAFAVEEGELLAIGFVSSGLSTFREAEDATLGPGACVDTGLGDDSYDSVLLSSQGDYVSWVLKGLDELPVGRYRLAVRVKQSADPSVTPNDLRASVRNITDGRDLTIPPGPVELSPGNSFSFCYLDFEVDEEDGGDQIEIRVEKATEQENSIWVDYFLIIPLANGRGWPLDLAHNAMREAILTFTLVER
;
A
#
# COMPACT_ATOMS: atom_id res chain seq x y z
N CYS A 1 5.32 59.43 -20.69
CA CYS A 1 5.02 58.44 -19.63
C CYS A 1 4.34 57.29 -20.32
N ASP A 2 5.12 56.27 -20.64
CA ASP A 2 4.61 55.10 -21.33
C ASP A 2 4.16 54.10 -20.28
N TYR A 3 2.87 53.78 -20.25
CA TYR A 3 2.34 52.71 -19.43
C TYR A 3 2.09 51.49 -20.32
N VAL A 4 2.58 50.34 -19.89
CA VAL A 4 2.26 49.04 -20.47
C VAL A 4 0.85 48.67 -19.99
N ARG A 5 -0.08 48.50 -20.92
CA ARG A 5 -1.39 47.93 -20.66
C ARG A 5 -1.31 46.43 -20.92
N VAL A 6 -1.46 45.62 -19.88
CA VAL A 6 -1.61 44.16 -20.01
C VAL A 6 -3.08 43.86 -20.27
N GLU A 7 -3.39 43.35 -21.45
CA GLU A 7 -4.72 42.84 -21.77
C GLU A 7 -4.76 41.34 -21.50
N LEU A 8 -5.70 40.89 -20.67
CA LEU A 8 -5.91 39.47 -20.40
C LEU A 8 -6.41 38.78 -21.69
N PRO A 9 -5.91 37.57 -22.03
CA PRO A 9 -6.35 36.87 -23.23
C PRO A 9 -7.86 36.60 -23.18
N THR A 10 -8.61 37.16 -24.13
CA THR A 10 -10.01 36.81 -24.34
C THR A 10 -10.09 35.39 -24.85
N GLY A 11 -10.58 34.47 -24.02
CA GLY A 11 -10.69 33.04 -24.35
C GLY A 11 -10.17 32.07 -23.28
N LEU A 12 -9.59 32.56 -22.18
CA LEU A 12 -9.31 31.73 -21.01
C LEU A 12 -10.62 31.29 -20.35
N LYS A 13 -11.01 30.04 -20.60
CA LYS A 13 -12.07 29.38 -19.84
C LYS A 13 -11.43 28.88 -18.55
N ILE A 14 -11.62 29.61 -17.46
CA ILE A 14 -11.30 29.11 -16.11
C ILE A 14 -12.22 27.92 -15.88
N LEU A 15 -11.64 26.71 -15.82
CA LEU A 15 -12.39 25.46 -15.66
C LEU A 15 -12.81 25.23 -14.20
N TYR A 16 -12.15 25.90 -13.26
CA TYR A 16 -12.42 25.87 -11.83
C TYR A 16 -11.82 27.13 -11.18
N ASP A 17 -12.62 27.81 -10.36
CA ASP A 17 -12.15 28.90 -9.51
C ASP A 17 -11.60 28.26 -8.22
N ILE A 18 -10.34 28.51 -7.89
CA ILE A 18 -9.75 28.05 -6.63
C ILE A 18 -10.06 29.14 -5.61
N GLY A 19 -10.92 28.82 -4.64
CA GLY A 19 -11.22 29.77 -3.56
C GLY A 19 -9.93 30.17 -2.83
N PRO A 20 -9.82 31.39 -2.29
CA PRO A 20 -8.69 31.81 -1.47
C PRO A 20 -8.36 30.81 -0.34
N GLU A 21 -9.37 30.11 0.17
CA GLU A 21 -9.28 29.02 1.15
C GLU A 21 -8.59 27.76 0.64
N ASP A 22 -8.58 27.53 -0.69
CA ASP A 22 -7.98 26.39 -1.35
C ASP A 22 -6.56 26.68 -1.85
N VAL A 23 -6.14 27.94 -1.85
CA VAL A 23 -4.78 28.35 -2.21
C VAL A 23 -3.77 27.72 -1.24
N GLY A 24 -2.88 26.88 -1.78
CA GLY A 24 -1.87 26.18 -1.00
C GLY A 24 -2.36 24.89 -0.32
N LYS A 25 -3.62 24.45 -0.54
CA LYS A 25 -4.02 23.09 -0.18
C LYS A 25 -3.17 22.08 -0.96
N GLY A 26 -2.68 21.06 -0.27
CA GLY A 26 -1.78 20.05 -0.82
C GLY A 26 -0.32 20.51 -1.01
N ALA A 27 -0.01 21.79 -0.83
CA ALA A 27 1.37 22.28 -0.88
C ALA A 27 2.20 21.64 0.24
N VAL A 28 3.48 21.40 -0.05
CA VAL A 28 4.43 20.89 0.93
C VAL A 28 4.80 22.01 1.90
N LYS A 29 4.71 21.72 3.19
CA LYS A 29 5.02 22.65 4.28
C LYS A 29 6.07 22.04 5.19
N VAL A 30 6.87 22.90 5.80
CA VAL A 30 7.85 22.55 6.82
C VAL A 30 7.50 23.33 8.08
N TYR A 31 7.55 22.66 9.23
CA TYR A 31 7.28 23.24 10.53
C TYR A 31 8.42 22.92 11.49
N ASP A 32 8.72 23.89 12.36
CA ASP A 32 9.49 23.72 13.58
C ASP A 32 8.50 23.66 14.74
N THR A 33 8.52 22.56 15.51
CA THR A 33 7.57 22.39 16.62
C THR A 33 7.85 23.31 17.79
N LEU A 34 9.04 23.92 17.86
CA LEU A 34 9.49 24.74 18.99
C LEU A 34 9.48 24.01 20.35
N GLY A 35 9.37 22.67 20.36
CA GLY A 35 9.17 21.85 21.56
C GLY A 35 7.73 21.87 22.10
N LEU A 36 6.77 22.32 21.29
CA LEU A 36 5.35 22.44 21.65
C LEU A 36 4.54 21.26 21.09
N GLU A 37 3.56 20.79 21.86
CA GLU A 37 2.66 19.70 21.45
C GLU A 37 1.53 20.19 20.54
N ASP A 38 1.07 21.43 20.70
CA ASP A 38 -0.02 22.00 19.90
C ASP A 38 0.47 22.38 18.49
N GLU A 39 -0.05 21.68 17.47
CA GLU A 39 0.27 21.93 16.06
C GLU A 39 -0.09 23.36 15.60
N GLY A 40 -1.08 23.99 16.25
CA GLY A 40 -1.48 25.36 15.96
C GLY A 40 -0.43 26.41 16.36
N GLU A 41 0.50 26.04 17.25
CA GLU A 41 1.57 26.92 17.74
C GLU A 41 2.90 26.69 17.00
N TRP A 42 2.98 25.71 16.10
CA TRP A 42 4.19 25.42 15.35
C TRP A 42 4.55 26.53 14.37
N GLN A 43 5.86 26.75 14.21
CA GLN A 43 6.37 27.79 13.32
C GLN A 43 6.57 27.22 11.91
N GLN A 44 5.89 27.77 10.91
CA GLN A 44 6.18 27.43 9.51
C GLN A 44 7.58 27.92 9.11
N VAL A 45 8.37 27.01 8.55
CA VAL A 45 9.74 27.23 8.08
C VAL A 45 9.73 27.52 6.58
N LEU A 46 10.26 28.68 6.19
CA LEU A 46 10.34 29.13 4.79
C LEU A 46 11.78 29.16 4.25
N SER A 47 12.77 29.02 5.12
CA SER A 47 14.19 29.07 4.76
C SER A 47 14.86 27.73 5.03
N ARG A 48 15.71 27.31 4.08
CA ARG A 48 16.56 26.12 4.25
C ARG A 48 17.64 26.26 5.32
N GLU A 49 17.96 27.49 5.71
CA GLU A 49 18.98 27.81 6.72
C GLU A 49 18.36 27.99 8.12
N HIS A 50 17.08 27.62 8.30
CA HIS A 50 16.38 27.70 9.58
C HIS A 50 17.07 26.83 10.63
N VAL A 51 17.21 27.36 11.84
CA VAL A 51 17.75 26.63 13.00
C VAL A 51 16.56 26.19 13.84
N PHE A 52 16.33 24.89 13.87
CA PHE A 52 15.21 24.29 14.58
C PHE A 52 15.40 24.40 16.10
N LYS A 53 14.30 24.71 16.81
CA LYS A 53 14.24 24.67 18.27
C LYS A 53 13.58 23.41 18.80
N GLY A 54 12.63 22.85 18.04
CA GLY A 54 12.06 21.53 18.28
C GLY A 54 12.30 20.61 17.09
N ASP A 55 11.31 19.79 16.80
CA ASP A 55 11.35 18.82 15.71
C ASP A 55 11.10 19.50 14.36
N CYS A 56 11.63 18.88 13.31
CA CYS A 56 11.25 19.22 11.95
C CYS A 56 10.08 18.35 11.51
N VAL A 57 8.98 18.97 11.08
CA VAL A 57 7.83 18.27 10.49
C VAL A 57 7.66 18.72 9.04
N VAL A 58 7.65 17.78 8.11
CA VAL A 58 7.40 18.01 6.69
C VAL A 58 6.10 17.32 6.30
N GLU A 59 5.16 18.03 5.69
CA GLU A 59 3.88 17.44 5.28
C GLU A 59 3.32 18.04 3.99
N ASN A 60 2.40 17.32 3.34
CA ASN A 60 1.68 17.80 2.16
C ASN A 60 0.15 17.63 2.26
N GLY A 61 -0.37 17.36 3.46
CA GLY A 61 -1.78 17.07 3.72
C GLY A 61 -2.23 15.63 3.41
N LEU A 62 -1.35 14.77 2.90
CA LEU A 62 -1.60 13.33 2.70
C LEU A 62 -0.62 12.49 3.51
N VAL A 63 0.65 12.89 3.49
CA VAL A 63 1.73 12.28 4.26
C VAL A 63 2.50 13.33 5.05
N ARG A 64 3.07 12.89 6.16
CA ARG A 64 3.89 13.69 7.06
C ARG A 64 5.11 12.89 7.48
N VAL A 65 6.26 13.57 7.55
CA VAL A 65 7.51 13.05 8.12
C VAL A 65 7.89 13.95 9.28
N ARG A 66 7.98 13.38 10.48
CA ARG A 66 8.52 14.03 11.66
C ARG A 66 9.94 13.53 11.91
N PHE A 67 10.85 14.47 12.13
CA PHE A 67 12.23 14.23 12.52
C PHE A 67 12.40 14.75 13.95
N ASP A 68 12.56 13.83 14.91
CA ASP A 68 12.94 14.10 16.29
C ASP A 68 14.42 14.53 16.31
N LEU A 69 14.64 15.84 16.44
CA LEU A 69 15.97 16.43 16.34
C LEU A 69 16.69 16.50 17.69
N ASP A 70 15.95 16.59 18.79
CA ASP A 70 16.51 16.72 20.14
C ASP A 70 16.85 15.37 20.77
N GLY A 71 16.35 14.28 20.18
CA GLY A 71 16.63 12.95 20.63
C GLY A 71 15.75 12.51 21.80
N SER A 72 14.57 13.12 21.98
CA SER A 72 13.66 12.85 23.10
C SER A 72 12.95 11.48 23.03
N GLU A 73 12.71 10.90 21.85
CA GLU A 73 12.08 9.58 21.73
C GLU A 73 13.07 8.41 21.98
N GLU A 74 12.74 7.39 22.76
CA GLU A 74 13.74 6.36 23.08
C GLU A 74 14.14 5.44 21.90
N THR A 75 13.30 5.36 20.85
CA THR A 75 13.39 4.25 19.88
C THR A 75 13.35 4.65 18.40
N TYR A 76 12.70 5.77 18.05
CA TYR A 76 12.47 6.15 16.66
C TYR A 76 12.67 7.66 16.49
N ARG A 77 13.48 8.08 15.50
CA ARG A 77 13.69 9.53 15.22
C ARG A 77 12.97 10.02 13.98
N THR A 78 12.81 9.16 12.97
CA THR A 78 12.02 9.50 11.78
C THR A 78 10.71 8.74 11.83
N ARG A 79 9.60 9.46 11.91
CA ARG A 79 8.26 8.87 11.88
C ARG A 79 7.47 9.38 10.70
N LEU A 80 6.85 8.46 9.96
CA LEU A 80 5.96 8.71 8.85
C LEU A 80 4.52 8.56 9.33
N TYR A 81 3.69 9.49 8.91
CA TYR A 81 2.26 9.51 9.15
C TYR A 81 1.50 9.67 7.84
N TYR A 82 0.25 9.26 7.86
CA TYR A 82 -0.72 9.53 6.80
C TYR A 82 -1.96 10.22 7.37
N TRP A 83 -2.65 11.00 6.54
CA TRP A 83 -3.90 11.66 6.92
C TRP A 83 -5.08 10.76 6.57
N ASP A 84 -5.92 10.42 7.55
CA ASP A 84 -7.08 9.53 7.34
C ASP A 84 -8.40 10.25 7.00
N GLY A 85 -8.36 11.58 6.84
CA GLY A 85 -9.54 12.43 6.67
C GLY A 85 -9.98 13.12 7.97
N SER A 86 -9.59 12.60 9.13
CA SER A 86 -9.94 13.12 10.46
C SER A 86 -8.72 13.52 11.30
N GLY A 87 -7.59 12.83 11.11
CA GLY A 87 -6.38 13.02 11.90
C GLY A 87 -5.16 12.37 11.25
N TRP A 88 -3.98 12.70 11.78
CA TRP A 88 -2.74 12.04 11.43
C TRP A 88 -2.66 10.68 12.11
N ARG A 89 -2.45 9.63 11.32
CA ARG A 89 -2.25 8.27 11.78
C ARG A 89 -0.81 7.86 11.62
N PHE A 90 -0.33 7.11 12.60
CA PHE A 90 0.99 6.49 12.51
C PHE A 90 1.02 5.54 11.31
N GLY A 91 1.99 5.72 10.43
CA GLY A 91 2.24 4.83 9.31
C GLY A 91 3.43 3.92 9.59
N GLU A 92 4.60 4.53 9.75
CA GLU A 92 5.86 3.80 9.83
C GLU A 92 6.99 4.60 10.48
N ASP A 93 7.78 3.96 11.33
CA ASP A 93 9.03 4.48 11.87
C ASP A 93 10.22 3.97 11.06
N ILE A 94 11.22 4.83 10.86
CA ILE A 94 12.55 4.42 10.38
C ILE A 94 13.42 4.15 11.60
N ALA A 95 13.88 2.91 11.74
CA ALA A 95 14.52 2.43 12.96
C ALA A 95 15.98 2.89 13.09
N LEU A 96 16.29 3.41 14.28
CA LEU A 96 17.59 3.97 14.64
C LEU A 96 18.10 3.38 15.94
N PRO A 97 19.43 3.31 16.15
CA PRO A 97 19.96 2.85 17.43
C PRO A 97 19.45 3.73 18.56
N ARG A 98 19.07 3.10 19.69
CA ARG A 98 18.59 3.80 20.88
C ARG A 98 19.62 4.81 21.39
N ASN A 99 19.14 5.94 21.90
CA ASN A 99 19.95 7.02 22.49
C ASN A 99 20.96 7.68 21.55
N ASP A 100 20.74 7.62 20.24
CA ASP A 100 21.53 8.35 19.25
C ASP A 100 20.62 9.27 18.43
N GLY A 101 21.12 10.45 18.10
CA GLY A 101 20.40 11.47 17.31
C GLY A 101 20.99 11.60 15.91
N TYR A 102 20.42 12.49 15.09
CA TYR A 102 21.06 12.88 13.84
C TYR A 102 22.33 13.69 14.15
N HIS A 103 23.47 13.33 13.56
CA HIS A 103 24.69 14.14 13.65
C HIS A 103 24.77 15.10 12.45
N PHE A 104 23.99 14.80 11.42
CA PHE A 104 23.80 15.62 10.25
C PHE A 104 22.31 15.74 9.93
N PHE A 105 21.82 16.98 9.88
CA PHE A 105 20.47 17.31 9.44
C PHE A 105 20.52 18.55 8.55
N LYS A 106 19.90 18.49 7.37
CA LYS A 106 19.88 19.61 6.43
C LYS A 106 18.63 19.67 5.58
N LEU A 107 17.96 20.83 5.56
CA LEU A 107 16.99 21.16 4.53
C LEU A 107 17.75 21.48 3.23
N ARG A 108 17.57 20.65 2.21
CA ARG A 108 18.13 20.89 0.86
C ARG A 108 17.20 21.73 0.00
N SER A 109 15.90 21.55 0.18
CA SER A 109 14.86 22.30 -0.52
C SER A 109 13.68 22.57 0.39
N VAL A 110 13.15 23.80 0.33
CA VAL A 110 11.91 24.20 0.98
C VAL A 110 11.08 24.94 -0.06
N ARG A 111 10.18 24.23 -0.73
CA ARG A 111 9.32 24.77 -1.79
C ARG A 111 7.91 24.19 -1.67
N PRO A 112 6.85 24.92 -2.09
CA PRO A 112 5.48 24.41 -2.07
C PRO A 112 5.27 23.10 -2.86
N GLU A 113 6.09 22.85 -3.88
CA GLU A 113 6.00 21.65 -4.72
C GLU A 113 6.79 20.47 -4.14
N GLU A 114 7.85 20.76 -3.38
CA GLU A 114 8.81 19.76 -2.90
C GLU A 114 9.62 20.27 -1.70
N VAL A 115 9.76 19.40 -0.71
CA VAL A 115 10.75 19.52 0.37
C VAL A 115 11.70 18.35 0.30
N VAL A 116 12.99 18.63 0.45
CA VAL A 116 14.05 17.62 0.54
C VAL A 116 14.80 17.81 1.84
N VAL A 117 14.78 16.78 2.68
CA VAL A 117 15.55 16.71 3.93
C VAL A 117 16.66 15.69 3.74
N GLN A 118 17.87 16.02 4.19
CA GLN A 118 18.95 15.04 4.31
C GLN A 118 19.29 14.82 5.76
N THR A 119 19.39 13.55 6.14
CA THR A 119 19.89 13.15 7.46
C THR A 119 20.98 12.10 7.30
N ASP A 120 21.90 12.02 8.26
CA ASP A 120 22.65 10.79 8.48
C ASP A 120 21.82 9.82 9.31
N ARG A 121 22.41 8.66 9.65
CA ARG A 121 21.88 7.72 10.64
C ARG A 121 20.39 7.49 10.40
N ALA A 122 20.06 6.89 9.26
CA ALA A 122 18.70 6.46 8.90
C ALA A 122 18.52 4.94 9.08
N CYS A 123 19.51 4.25 9.66
CA CYS A 123 19.59 2.79 9.71
C CYS A 123 20.30 2.30 10.98
N TRP A 124 19.70 1.32 11.69
CA TRP A 124 20.26 0.70 12.90
C TRP A 124 21.72 0.22 12.78
N HIS A 125 22.11 -0.35 11.64
CA HIS A 125 23.43 -0.97 11.44
C HIS A 125 24.38 -0.13 10.58
N ALA A 126 24.01 1.11 10.24
CA ALA A 126 24.80 1.92 9.32
C ALA A 126 24.61 3.40 9.61
N LEU A 127 25.46 3.85 10.53
CA LEU A 127 25.43 5.18 11.11
C LEU A 127 26.03 6.24 10.17
N ASP A 128 26.81 5.82 9.18
CA ASP A 128 27.48 6.69 8.20
C ASP A 128 26.67 6.93 6.92
N ILE A 129 25.46 6.35 6.82
CA ILE A 129 24.61 6.54 5.66
C ILE A 129 23.92 7.90 5.72
N VAL A 130 24.00 8.62 4.60
CA VAL A 130 23.16 9.78 4.33
C VAL A 130 21.94 9.35 3.50
N VAL A 131 20.74 9.72 3.97
CA VAL A 131 19.46 9.50 3.30
C VAL A 131 18.79 10.84 3.00
N GLU A 132 18.29 10.97 1.78
CA GLU A 132 17.35 12.01 1.37
C GLU A 132 15.92 11.53 1.59
N TYR A 133 15.11 12.36 2.23
CA TYR A 133 13.67 12.25 2.31
C TYR A 133 13.05 13.32 1.42
N VAL A 134 12.24 12.91 0.46
CA VAL A 134 11.57 13.79 -0.50
C VAL A 134 10.07 13.68 -0.32
N VAL A 135 9.45 14.81 0.02
CA VAL A 135 8.00 14.97 0.10
C VAL A 135 7.58 15.91 -1.02
N LYS A 136 6.61 15.50 -1.83
CA LYS A 136 6.14 16.25 -3.00
C LYS A 136 4.67 16.59 -2.87
N GLN A 137 4.25 17.69 -3.47
CA GLN A 137 2.86 18.13 -3.48
C GLN A 137 1.95 17.04 -4.08
N GLY A 138 0.85 16.75 -3.38
CA GLY A 138 -0.21 15.86 -3.86
C GLY A 138 0.16 14.38 -3.98
N LEU A 139 1.32 13.95 -3.49
CA LEU A 139 1.73 12.53 -3.53
C LEU A 139 1.52 11.86 -2.17
N PRO A 140 0.87 10.68 -2.11
CA PRO A 140 0.57 9.98 -0.86
C PRO A 140 1.75 9.11 -0.39
N TYR A 141 2.99 9.53 -0.67
CA TYR A 141 4.19 8.78 -0.35
C TYR A 141 5.40 9.67 -0.14
N VAL A 142 6.37 9.14 0.59
CA VAL A 142 7.69 9.73 0.82
C VAL A 142 8.71 8.92 0.04
N ILE A 143 9.60 9.60 -0.69
CA ILE A 143 10.73 8.95 -1.36
C ILE A 143 11.96 9.05 -0.45
N LEU A 144 12.55 7.91 -0.14
CA LEU A 144 13.86 7.80 0.47
C LEU A 144 14.89 7.52 -0.61
N ARG A 145 15.99 8.26 -0.61
CA ARG A 145 17.14 8.00 -1.49
C ARG A 145 18.40 7.89 -0.66
N LYS A 146 19.11 6.76 -0.80
CA LYS A 146 20.41 6.58 -0.15
C LYS A 146 21.50 7.24 -0.99
N LEU A 147 22.21 8.21 -0.41
CA LEU A 147 23.24 8.98 -1.11
C LEU A 147 24.65 8.40 -1.03
N GLY A 148 24.90 7.45 -0.12
CA GLY A 148 26.23 6.89 0.05
C GLY A 148 26.29 5.83 1.16
N GLY A 149 27.49 5.30 1.39
CA GLY A 149 27.78 4.36 2.49
C GLY A 149 27.61 2.89 2.10
N LYS A 150 28.01 2.00 3.00
CA LYS A 150 27.99 0.54 2.77
C LYS A 150 26.59 0.01 2.42
N LEU A 151 26.53 -1.12 1.72
CA LEU A 151 25.27 -1.82 1.52
C LEU A 151 24.73 -2.29 2.86
N THR A 152 23.53 -1.85 3.22
CA THR A 152 22.90 -2.23 4.49
C THR A 152 21.39 -2.01 4.46
N GLY A 153 20.73 -2.53 5.49
CA GLY A 153 19.31 -2.44 5.75
C GLY A 153 18.84 -1.03 6.10
N ILE A 154 17.90 -0.42 5.36
CA ILE A 154 16.92 0.50 5.97
C ILE A 154 15.91 -0.38 6.69
N TYR A 155 15.81 -0.19 8.00
CA TYR A 155 14.86 -0.90 8.83
C TYR A 155 13.69 0.01 9.12
N THR A 156 12.51 -0.51 8.92
CA THR A 156 11.27 0.23 9.11
C THR A 156 10.35 -0.59 10.01
N ALA A 157 9.60 0.08 10.89
CA ALA A 157 8.61 -0.52 11.78
C ALA A 157 7.28 0.18 11.56
N ARG A 158 6.31 -0.51 10.97
CA ARG A 158 4.96 -0.02 10.74
C ARG A 158 4.00 -0.53 11.81
N GLU A 159 2.80 0.02 11.77
CA GLU A 159 1.63 -0.54 12.45
C GLU A 159 1.50 -2.06 12.14
N PRO A 160 1.20 -2.90 13.16
CA PRO A 160 0.89 -4.32 12.95
C PRO A 160 -0.25 -4.46 11.93
N ARG A 161 -0.06 -5.34 10.93
CA ARG A 161 -1.14 -5.69 9.98
C ARG A 161 -1.01 -7.13 9.55
N ARG A 162 -2.16 -7.76 9.27
CA ARG A 162 -2.26 -9.20 9.01
C ARG A 162 -1.61 -9.61 7.71
N PHE A 163 -1.68 -8.83 6.64
CA PHE A 163 -1.30 -9.30 5.31
C PHE A 163 -0.14 -8.52 4.69
N ASP A 164 0.80 -9.25 4.11
CA ASP A 164 1.81 -8.70 3.20
C ASP A 164 1.77 -9.43 1.85
N PHE A 165 1.91 -8.71 0.75
CA PHE A 165 1.91 -9.28 -0.59
C PHE A 165 3.04 -8.71 -1.45
N SER A 166 3.78 -9.59 -2.12
CA SER A 166 4.66 -9.24 -3.24
C SER A 166 4.46 -10.21 -4.40
N SER A 167 4.70 -9.76 -5.63
CA SER A 167 4.43 -10.60 -6.81
C SER A 167 5.25 -11.89 -6.84
N GLY A 168 6.45 -11.89 -6.24
CA GLY A 168 7.32 -13.07 -6.18
C GLY A 168 7.14 -13.92 -4.93
N GLY A 169 6.65 -13.33 -3.83
CA GLY A 169 6.47 -14.01 -2.56
C GLY A 169 5.06 -14.58 -2.37
N GLY A 170 4.10 -14.08 -3.15
CA GLY A 170 2.68 -14.28 -2.92
C GLY A 170 2.21 -13.54 -1.68
N LEU A 171 1.00 -13.88 -1.25
CA LEU A 171 0.41 -13.42 0.00
C LEU A 171 1.08 -14.12 1.19
N ASN A 172 1.33 -13.35 2.24
CA ASN A 172 1.75 -13.82 3.54
C ASN A 172 0.74 -13.34 4.59
N ASP A 173 0.12 -14.29 5.29
CA ASP A 173 -0.63 -14.02 6.51
C ASP A 173 0.35 -14.02 7.68
N CYS A 174 0.62 -12.83 8.20
CA CYS A 174 1.58 -12.56 9.26
C CYS A 174 1.10 -13.04 10.64
N LEU A 175 -0.21 -13.29 10.83
CA LEU A 175 -0.71 -13.96 12.04
C LEU A 175 -0.30 -15.44 12.04
N LEU A 176 -0.41 -16.09 10.88
CA LEU A 176 -0.18 -17.52 10.74
C LEU A 176 1.30 -17.87 10.52
N THR A 177 2.03 -17.06 9.74
CA THR A 177 3.43 -17.31 9.36
C THR A 177 4.28 -16.04 9.50
N PRO A 178 4.76 -15.73 10.72
CA PRO A 178 5.60 -14.55 10.93
C PRO A 178 7.01 -14.75 10.35
N GLY A 179 7.61 -13.67 9.84
CA GLY A 179 9.05 -13.61 9.56
C GLY A 179 9.50 -14.15 8.19
N LYS A 180 8.62 -14.14 7.19
CA LYS A 180 8.89 -14.70 5.86
C LYS A 180 9.59 -13.66 4.93
N PRO A 181 10.58 -14.06 4.12
CA PRO A 181 11.08 -13.22 3.03
C PRO A 181 10.00 -13.05 1.95
N LEU A 182 9.90 -11.83 1.43
CA LEU A 182 8.96 -11.44 0.37
C LEU A 182 9.75 -11.02 -0.88
N PRO A 183 10.13 -11.98 -1.75
CA PRO A 183 10.83 -11.66 -2.97
C PRO A 183 9.93 -10.80 -3.89
N PRO A 184 10.49 -9.82 -4.61
CA PRO A 184 9.71 -8.84 -5.37
C PRO A 184 8.86 -9.51 -6.46
N GLY A 185 9.39 -10.57 -7.10
CA GLY A 185 8.82 -11.13 -8.31
C GLY A 185 9.19 -10.27 -9.49
N ASP A 186 8.26 -10.03 -10.41
CA ASP A 186 8.48 -9.22 -11.61
C ASP A 186 8.40 -7.71 -11.33
N ASP A 187 7.66 -7.32 -10.29
CA ASP A 187 7.57 -5.93 -9.84
C ASP A 187 8.28 -5.71 -8.50
N ASN A 188 8.96 -4.57 -8.35
CA ASN A 188 9.73 -4.23 -7.15
C ASN A 188 8.86 -3.55 -6.10
N PHE A 189 7.82 -4.27 -5.71
CA PHE A 189 6.67 -3.71 -5.06
C PHE A 189 6.15 -4.64 -3.96
N LEU A 190 5.61 -4.02 -2.92
CA LEU A 190 5.05 -4.67 -1.76
C LEU A 190 3.78 -3.93 -1.33
N ILE A 191 2.73 -4.69 -1.04
CA ILE A 191 1.50 -4.21 -0.39
C ILE A 191 1.44 -4.79 1.01
N THR A 192 0.95 -4.00 1.94
CA THR A 192 0.50 -4.46 3.24
C THR A 192 -0.97 -4.06 3.43
N LEU A 193 -1.79 -5.03 3.85
CA LEU A 193 -3.23 -4.90 4.11
C LEU A 193 -3.55 -5.42 5.52
N ASP A 194 -4.73 -5.07 6.02
CA ASP A 194 -5.29 -5.65 7.24
C ASP A 194 -6.63 -6.35 6.93
N ASP A 195 -7.23 -7.02 7.93
CA ASP A 195 -8.51 -7.71 7.79
C ASP A 195 -9.75 -6.80 7.96
N GLY A 196 -9.54 -5.49 8.12
CA GLY A 196 -10.59 -4.47 8.13
C GLY A 196 -10.47 -3.44 7.01
N ASP A 197 -11.51 -2.61 6.87
CA ASP A 197 -11.47 -1.44 5.99
C ASP A 197 -10.40 -0.48 6.51
N GLY A 198 -9.36 -0.24 5.70
CA GLY A 198 -8.22 0.54 6.14
C GLY A 198 -7.40 1.12 5.01
N PHE A 199 -6.42 1.93 5.39
CA PHE A 199 -5.40 2.38 4.44
C PHE A 199 -4.64 1.17 3.91
N ILE A 200 -4.18 1.22 2.67
CA ILE A 200 -3.21 0.30 2.10
C ILE A 200 -1.84 0.92 2.29
N HIS A 201 -0.91 0.17 2.87
CA HIS A 201 0.49 0.58 2.88
C HIS A 201 1.17 -0.05 1.68
N PHE A 202 1.99 0.73 0.98
CA PHE A 202 2.75 0.22 -0.13
C PHE A 202 4.21 0.65 -0.08
N LYS A 203 5.06 -0.18 -0.68
CA LYS A 203 6.46 0.14 -0.88
C LYS A 203 6.88 -0.18 -2.31
N GLY A 204 7.64 0.73 -2.90
CA GLY A 204 8.23 0.58 -4.22
C GLY A 204 9.72 0.79 -4.17
N ARG A 205 10.47 0.04 -4.97
CA ARG A 205 11.94 0.15 -5.04
C ARG A 205 12.42 0.29 -6.47
N SER A 206 13.46 1.10 -6.69
CA SER A 206 14.06 1.22 -8.03
C SER A 206 14.95 0.03 -8.41
N ARG A 207 15.20 -0.91 -7.47
CA ARG A 207 16.02 -2.10 -7.70
C ARG A 207 15.32 -3.39 -7.28
N ARG A 208 15.58 -4.48 -8.01
CA ARG A 208 14.96 -5.80 -7.80
C ARG A 208 15.55 -6.54 -6.61
N ARG A 209 14.92 -6.39 -5.44
CA ARG A 209 15.37 -6.95 -4.17
C ARG A 209 14.24 -7.38 -3.26
N ASN A 210 14.55 -8.34 -2.41
CA ASN A 210 13.64 -8.86 -1.41
C ASN A 210 13.21 -7.76 -0.43
N HIS A 211 11.92 -7.81 -0.12
CA HIS A 211 11.34 -7.24 1.07
C HIS A 211 11.37 -8.35 2.15
N TYR A 212 11.32 -7.97 3.42
CA TYR A 212 11.30 -8.94 4.52
C TYR A 212 10.19 -8.56 5.46
N SER A 213 9.21 -9.44 5.65
CA SER A 213 8.22 -9.26 6.70
C SER A 213 8.80 -9.68 8.05
N ARG A 214 8.53 -8.92 9.11
CA ARG A 214 8.71 -9.35 10.51
C ARG A 214 7.35 -9.64 11.13
N ASN A 215 7.40 -10.37 12.25
CA ASN A 215 6.23 -10.66 13.09
C ASN A 215 5.38 -9.39 13.35
N MET A 216 4.06 -9.56 13.40
CA MET A 216 3.07 -8.52 13.65
C MET A 216 3.37 -7.64 14.85
N THR A 217 3.98 -8.17 15.91
CA THR A 217 4.34 -7.37 17.11
C THR A 217 5.37 -6.27 16.81
N LEU A 218 6.20 -6.42 15.77
CA LEU A 218 7.24 -5.44 15.42
C LEU A 218 6.97 -4.75 14.07
N GLY A 219 5.92 -5.18 13.34
CA GLY A 219 5.46 -4.61 12.07
C GLY A 219 6.59 -4.26 11.08
N GLY A 220 7.67 -5.03 11.04
CA GLY A 220 8.91 -4.51 10.45
C GLY A 220 9.11 -4.93 9.02
N HIS A 221 9.49 -4.00 8.12
CA HIS A 221 10.17 -4.39 6.89
C HIS A 221 11.65 -3.96 6.90
N ALA A 222 12.54 -4.90 6.55
CA ALA A 222 13.98 -4.67 6.45
C ALA A 222 14.44 -4.74 4.99
N PHE A 223 15.25 -3.77 4.54
CA PHE A 223 15.65 -3.68 3.13
C PHE A 223 17.12 -3.34 2.95
N ALA A 224 17.90 -4.20 2.30
CA ALA A 224 19.23 -3.81 1.88
C ALA A 224 19.16 -2.78 0.73
N VAL A 225 19.40 -1.49 1.02
CA VAL A 225 19.33 -0.38 0.06
C VAL A 225 20.73 0.00 -0.43
N GLU A 226 20.93 0.06 -1.74
CA GLU A 226 22.19 0.51 -2.34
C GLU A 226 22.29 2.03 -2.47
N GLU A 227 23.51 2.51 -2.64
CA GLU A 227 23.73 3.90 -3.06
C GLU A 227 23.00 4.18 -4.37
N GLY A 228 22.29 5.31 -4.41
CA GLY A 228 21.44 5.73 -5.52
C GLY A 228 20.10 4.98 -5.65
N GLU A 229 19.80 4.00 -4.79
CA GLU A 229 18.50 3.34 -4.80
C GLU A 229 17.39 4.24 -4.22
N LEU A 230 16.22 4.20 -4.85
CA LEU A 230 15.00 4.88 -4.41
C LEU A 230 14.10 3.87 -3.71
N LEU A 231 13.52 4.29 -2.59
CA LEU A 231 12.50 3.59 -1.85
C LEU A 231 11.30 4.53 -1.67
N ALA A 232 10.14 4.19 -2.22
CA ALA A 232 8.89 4.87 -1.93
C ALA A 232 8.19 4.15 -0.78
N ILE A 233 7.72 4.89 0.21
CA ILE A 233 6.85 4.42 1.29
C ILE A 233 5.58 5.25 1.23
N GLY A 234 4.43 4.63 1.01
CA GLY A 234 3.17 5.33 0.81
C GLY A 234 1.95 4.66 1.41
N PHE A 235 0.88 5.45 1.44
CA PHE A 235 -0.34 5.15 2.17
C PHE A 235 -1.55 5.59 1.35
N VAL A 236 -2.45 4.67 1.02
CA VAL A 236 -3.62 4.96 0.16
C VAL A 236 -4.88 4.55 0.87
N SER A 237 -5.85 5.46 1.04
CA SER A 237 -7.18 5.06 1.50
C SER A 237 -7.80 4.16 0.44
N SER A 238 -8.17 2.93 0.83
CA SER A 238 -8.72 1.97 -0.13
C SER A 238 -10.20 2.22 -0.41
N GLY A 239 -10.98 2.61 0.60
CA GLY A 239 -12.45 2.57 0.53
C GLY A 239 -12.98 1.18 0.15
N LEU A 240 -12.15 0.16 0.29
CA LEU A 240 -12.33 -1.20 -0.22
C LEU A 240 -12.39 -2.14 0.96
N SER A 241 -13.42 -2.97 1.00
CA SER A 241 -13.44 -4.14 1.86
C SER A 241 -12.52 -5.20 1.27
N THR A 242 -11.32 -5.33 1.83
CA THR A 242 -10.29 -6.22 1.30
C THR A 242 -10.42 -7.65 1.75
N PHE A 243 -11.19 -7.94 2.81
CA PHE A 243 -11.16 -9.23 3.50
C PHE A 243 -12.56 -9.75 3.82
N ARG A 244 -12.73 -11.08 3.73
CA ARG A 244 -13.96 -11.77 4.12
C ARG A 244 -13.65 -13.20 4.56
N GLU A 245 -13.94 -13.52 5.81
CA GLU A 245 -13.97 -14.92 6.29
C GLU A 245 -15.03 -15.70 5.51
N ALA A 246 -14.76 -16.96 5.16
CA ALA A 246 -15.65 -17.74 4.30
C ALA A 246 -16.97 -18.10 5.01
N GLU A 247 -16.93 -18.33 6.32
CA GLU A 247 -18.09 -18.62 7.16
C GLU A 247 -19.06 -17.43 7.29
N ASP A 248 -18.57 -16.20 7.04
CA ASP A 248 -19.37 -14.97 7.00
C ASP A 248 -19.85 -14.60 5.58
N ALA A 249 -19.54 -15.45 4.60
CA ALA A 249 -19.95 -15.27 3.21
C ALA A 249 -21.27 -16.02 2.90
N THR A 250 -21.76 -15.89 1.67
CA THR A 250 -22.97 -16.60 1.23
C THR A 250 -22.62 -18.04 0.89
N LEU A 251 -23.25 -18.99 1.59
CA LEU A 251 -23.04 -20.42 1.36
C LEU A 251 -24.03 -20.96 0.33
N GLY A 252 -23.51 -21.67 -0.66
CA GLY A 252 -24.29 -22.42 -1.62
C GLY A 252 -24.94 -23.67 -1.03
N PRO A 253 -25.83 -24.34 -1.78
CA PRO A 253 -26.39 -25.61 -1.36
C PRO A 253 -25.28 -26.63 -1.07
N GLY A 254 -25.37 -27.35 0.05
CA GLY A 254 -24.41 -28.39 0.43
C GLY A 254 -23.16 -27.91 1.17
N ALA A 255 -22.78 -26.65 0.98
CA ALA A 255 -21.69 -26.03 1.73
C ALA A 255 -22.06 -25.84 3.22
N CYS A 256 -21.12 -26.10 4.12
CA CYS A 256 -21.33 -25.91 5.56
C CYS A 256 -20.07 -25.38 6.25
N VAL A 257 -20.26 -24.67 7.37
CA VAL A 257 -19.16 -24.26 8.24
C VAL A 257 -18.64 -25.47 9.01
N ASP A 258 -17.34 -25.68 8.98
CA ASP A 258 -16.59 -26.68 9.72
C ASP A 258 -15.72 -25.97 10.77
N THR A 259 -16.05 -26.19 12.05
CA THR A 259 -15.36 -25.63 13.21
C THR A 259 -14.41 -26.66 13.86
N GLY A 260 -14.16 -27.79 13.16
CA GLY A 260 -13.45 -28.95 13.70
C GLY A 260 -11.97 -29.02 13.33
N LEU A 261 -11.51 -28.16 12.44
CA LEU A 261 -10.10 -28.09 12.03
C LEU A 261 -9.26 -27.35 13.09
N GLY A 262 -7.95 -27.53 13.01
CA GLY A 262 -6.99 -26.89 13.92
C GLY A 262 -5.85 -26.17 13.20
N ASP A 263 -5.97 -26.03 11.88
CA ASP A 263 -4.97 -25.46 10.96
C ASP A 263 -5.56 -24.36 10.03
N ASP A 264 -6.84 -24.04 10.22
CA ASP A 264 -7.57 -22.89 9.68
C ASP A 264 -7.40 -21.63 10.55
N SER A 265 -7.88 -20.48 10.07
CA SER A 265 -7.91 -19.26 10.87
C SER A 265 -9.21 -19.15 11.66
N TYR A 266 -9.47 -20.14 12.53
CA TYR A 266 -10.68 -20.35 13.35
C TYR A 266 -11.69 -21.32 12.74
N ASP A 267 -12.50 -20.90 11.77
CA ASP A 267 -13.49 -21.73 11.08
C ASP A 267 -13.22 -21.75 9.57
N SER A 268 -13.80 -22.71 8.85
CA SER A 268 -13.73 -22.73 7.38
C SER A 268 -15.00 -23.31 6.77
N VAL A 269 -15.22 -23.09 5.48
CA VAL A 269 -16.35 -23.65 4.74
C VAL A 269 -15.94 -24.92 4.01
N LEU A 270 -16.62 -26.01 4.33
CA LEU A 270 -16.51 -27.31 3.69
C LEU A 270 -17.38 -27.38 2.43
N LEU A 271 -16.75 -27.69 1.30
CA LEU A 271 -17.37 -28.05 0.01
C LEU A 271 -17.14 -29.54 -0.24
N SER A 272 -18.20 -30.34 -0.19
CA SER A 272 -18.12 -31.81 -0.26
C SER A 272 -18.62 -32.39 -1.57
N SER A 273 -19.54 -31.70 -2.25
CA SER A 273 -20.18 -32.16 -3.49
C SER A 273 -19.94 -31.18 -4.63
N GLN A 274 -19.96 -31.68 -5.86
CA GLN A 274 -19.89 -30.83 -7.04
C GLN A 274 -20.97 -29.73 -6.98
N GLY A 275 -20.57 -28.48 -7.21
CA GLY A 275 -21.46 -27.33 -7.18
C GLY A 275 -21.70 -26.73 -5.79
N ASP A 276 -21.18 -27.33 -4.72
CA ASP A 276 -21.07 -26.64 -3.42
C ASP A 276 -20.19 -25.40 -3.62
N TYR A 277 -20.61 -24.26 -3.09
CA TYR A 277 -19.88 -23.00 -3.25
C TYR A 277 -19.94 -22.11 -2.02
N VAL A 278 -19.02 -21.15 -1.99
CA VAL A 278 -19.09 -19.98 -1.13
C VAL A 278 -18.88 -18.74 -1.99
N SER A 279 -19.68 -17.70 -1.76
CA SER A 279 -19.62 -16.46 -2.53
C SER A 279 -19.70 -15.20 -1.68
N TRP A 280 -18.96 -14.18 -2.12
CA TRP A 280 -18.91 -12.86 -1.54
C TRP A 280 -19.43 -11.85 -2.57
N VAL A 281 -20.54 -11.20 -2.24
CA VAL A 281 -21.15 -10.17 -3.09
C VAL A 281 -20.78 -8.78 -2.55
N LEU A 282 -20.27 -7.93 -3.43
CA LEU A 282 -19.86 -6.56 -3.18
C LEU A 282 -20.64 -5.62 -4.10
N LYS A 283 -20.82 -4.38 -3.68
CA LYS A 283 -21.37 -3.32 -4.51
C LYS A 283 -20.24 -2.58 -5.25
N GLY A 284 -20.31 -2.56 -6.57
CA GLY A 284 -19.34 -1.89 -7.43
C GLY A 284 -19.27 -0.39 -7.15
N LEU A 285 -18.05 0.15 -7.13
CA LEU A 285 -17.64 1.52 -6.82
C LEU A 285 -17.93 2.00 -5.39
N ASP A 286 -18.85 1.36 -4.66
CA ASP A 286 -19.13 1.65 -3.26
C ASP A 286 -18.22 0.84 -2.32
N GLU A 287 -18.18 -0.48 -2.49
CA GLU A 287 -17.34 -1.39 -1.68
C GLU A 287 -16.13 -1.92 -2.46
N LEU A 288 -16.19 -1.84 -3.80
CA LEU A 288 -15.17 -2.31 -4.72
C LEU A 288 -14.89 -1.25 -5.79
N PRO A 289 -13.94 -0.32 -5.56
CA PRO A 289 -13.64 0.78 -6.48
C PRO A 289 -13.17 0.35 -7.88
N VAL A 290 -13.07 1.29 -8.81
CA VAL A 290 -12.45 1.03 -10.12
C VAL A 290 -10.99 0.61 -9.94
N GLY A 291 -10.63 -0.50 -10.57
CA GLY A 291 -9.27 -1.00 -10.54
C GLY A 291 -9.13 -2.43 -11.04
N ARG A 292 -7.87 -2.83 -11.13
CA ARG A 292 -7.41 -4.20 -11.34
C ARG A 292 -6.95 -4.76 -10.01
N TYR A 293 -7.33 -6.00 -9.80
CA TYR A 293 -7.22 -6.69 -8.53
C TYR A 293 -6.63 -8.07 -8.72
N ARG A 294 -6.02 -8.57 -7.64
CA ARG A 294 -5.76 -9.99 -7.46
C ARG A 294 -6.58 -10.50 -6.29
N LEU A 295 -7.43 -11.48 -6.53
CA LEU A 295 -8.07 -12.23 -5.47
C LEU A 295 -7.10 -13.32 -4.98
N ALA A 296 -6.93 -13.42 -3.68
CA ALA A 296 -6.31 -14.56 -3.03
C ALA A 296 -7.38 -15.31 -2.24
N VAL A 297 -7.42 -16.63 -2.38
CA VAL A 297 -8.33 -17.51 -1.63
C VAL A 297 -7.49 -18.48 -0.84
N ARG A 298 -7.63 -18.49 0.49
CA ARG A 298 -6.97 -19.47 1.35
C ARG A 298 -7.79 -20.76 1.34
N VAL A 299 -7.20 -21.84 0.83
CA VAL A 299 -7.91 -23.08 0.56
C VAL A 299 -7.01 -24.30 0.73
N LYS A 300 -7.61 -25.43 1.08
CA LYS A 300 -6.99 -26.77 1.02
C LYS A 300 -8.02 -27.81 0.57
N GLN A 301 -7.56 -29.03 0.30
CA GLN A 301 -8.42 -30.20 0.15
C GLN A 301 -8.02 -31.33 1.09
N SER A 302 -8.81 -32.41 1.07
CA SER A 302 -8.58 -33.61 1.88
C SER A 302 -7.30 -34.34 1.48
N ALA A 303 -6.76 -35.13 2.42
CA ALA A 303 -5.46 -35.79 2.23
C ALA A 303 -5.42 -36.83 1.09
N ASP A 304 -6.58 -37.38 0.72
CA ASP A 304 -6.75 -38.38 -0.34
C ASP A 304 -7.82 -37.89 -1.33
N PRO A 305 -7.53 -37.80 -2.64
CA PRO A 305 -6.21 -37.96 -3.25
C PRO A 305 -5.23 -36.84 -2.86
N SER A 306 -3.94 -37.03 -3.13
CA SER A 306 -2.91 -36.06 -2.74
C SER A 306 -3.02 -34.71 -3.45
N VAL A 307 -3.53 -34.71 -4.69
CA VAL A 307 -4.00 -33.54 -5.41
C VAL A 307 -5.16 -33.96 -6.31
N THR A 308 -6.30 -33.28 -6.24
CA THR A 308 -7.32 -33.35 -7.31
C THR A 308 -7.12 -32.18 -8.28
N PRO A 309 -6.70 -32.44 -9.54
CA PRO A 309 -6.52 -31.37 -10.51
C PRO A 309 -7.85 -30.69 -10.86
N ASN A 310 -7.85 -29.35 -10.89
CA ASN A 310 -8.95 -28.54 -11.39
C ASN A 310 -10.29 -28.81 -10.68
N ASP A 311 -10.25 -29.07 -9.37
CA ASP A 311 -11.43 -29.39 -8.57
C ASP A 311 -12.00 -28.20 -7.78
N LEU A 312 -11.30 -27.06 -7.82
CA LEU A 312 -11.84 -25.80 -7.34
C LEU A 312 -11.96 -24.85 -8.53
N ARG A 313 -13.14 -24.26 -8.71
CA ARG A 313 -13.40 -23.24 -9.72
C ARG A 313 -13.61 -21.90 -9.04
N ALA A 314 -12.97 -20.85 -9.55
CA ALA A 314 -13.10 -19.50 -9.03
C ALA A 314 -13.50 -18.52 -10.14
N SER A 315 -14.36 -17.55 -9.83
CA SER A 315 -14.82 -16.55 -10.82
C SER A 315 -15.23 -15.24 -10.14
N VAL A 316 -15.13 -14.14 -10.90
CA VAL A 316 -15.66 -12.83 -10.51
C VAL A 316 -16.60 -12.34 -11.60
N ARG A 317 -17.84 -12.05 -11.25
CA ARG A 317 -18.89 -11.69 -12.21
C ARG A 317 -19.70 -10.50 -11.73
N ASN A 318 -20.03 -9.60 -12.64
CA ASN A 318 -21.11 -8.65 -12.41
C ASN A 318 -22.43 -9.43 -12.61
N ILE A 319 -23.14 -9.71 -11.51
CA ILE A 319 -24.38 -10.51 -11.56
C ILE A 319 -25.61 -9.65 -11.91
N THR A 320 -25.44 -8.34 -11.98
CA THR A 320 -26.50 -7.39 -12.38
C THR A 320 -26.68 -7.40 -13.89
N ASP A 321 -25.58 -7.37 -14.64
CA ASP A 321 -25.58 -7.35 -16.10
C ASP A 321 -25.09 -8.66 -16.75
N GLY A 322 -24.55 -9.59 -15.96
CA GLY A 322 -24.11 -10.92 -16.37
C GLY A 322 -22.68 -11.01 -16.93
N ARG A 323 -21.91 -9.90 -16.94
CA ARG A 323 -20.53 -9.87 -17.43
C ARG A 323 -19.58 -10.65 -16.53
N ASP A 324 -18.53 -11.18 -17.17
CA ASP A 324 -17.39 -11.77 -16.49
C ASP A 324 -16.31 -10.71 -16.31
N LEU A 325 -15.81 -10.56 -15.08
CA LEU A 325 -14.80 -9.57 -14.71
C LEU A 325 -13.40 -10.20 -14.58
N THR A 326 -13.31 -11.52 -14.70
CA THR A 326 -12.06 -12.29 -14.54
C THR A 326 -11.08 -12.01 -15.69
N ILE A 327 -9.77 -12.07 -15.39
CA ILE A 327 -8.68 -11.88 -16.36
C ILE A 327 -7.81 -13.15 -16.42
N PRO A 328 -7.74 -13.84 -17.58
CA PRO A 328 -8.62 -13.68 -18.75
C PRO A 328 -10.08 -14.06 -18.43
N PRO A 329 -11.07 -13.63 -19.25
CA PRO A 329 -12.47 -13.98 -19.02
C PRO A 329 -12.69 -15.50 -19.03
N GLY A 330 -13.54 -15.97 -18.13
CA GLY A 330 -13.84 -17.36 -17.86
C GLY A 330 -13.51 -17.74 -16.42
N PRO A 331 -14.15 -18.79 -15.88
CA PRO A 331 -13.78 -19.32 -14.59
C PRO A 331 -12.34 -19.86 -14.61
N VAL A 332 -11.63 -19.65 -13.49
CA VAL A 332 -10.28 -20.17 -13.27
C VAL A 332 -10.37 -21.49 -12.52
N GLU A 333 -9.91 -22.56 -13.16
CA GLU A 333 -9.78 -23.88 -12.55
C GLU A 333 -8.48 -23.97 -11.74
N LEU A 334 -8.58 -24.42 -10.50
CA LEU A 334 -7.54 -24.41 -9.48
C LEU A 334 -7.40 -25.81 -8.88
N SER A 335 -6.19 -26.12 -8.42
CA SER A 335 -5.86 -27.42 -7.82
C SER A 335 -5.30 -27.20 -6.41
N PRO A 336 -6.17 -27.05 -5.39
CA PRO A 336 -5.72 -26.89 -4.00
C PRO A 336 -4.82 -28.05 -3.59
N GLY A 337 -3.86 -27.78 -2.70
CA GLY A 337 -3.06 -28.82 -2.05
C GLY A 337 -3.72 -29.35 -0.76
N ASN A 338 -3.04 -30.26 -0.08
CA ASN A 338 -3.53 -30.88 1.17
C ASN A 338 -3.21 -30.06 2.43
N SER A 339 -2.64 -28.87 2.25
CA SER A 339 -2.35 -27.90 3.30
C SER A 339 -2.85 -26.55 2.83
N PHE A 340 -3.32 -25.73 3.77
CA PHE A 340 -3.79 -24.40 3.43
C PHE A 340 -2.73 -23.61 2.70
N SER A 341 -3.14 -23.10 1.55
CA SER A 341 -2.32 -22.31 0.64
C SER A 341 -3.20 -21.30 -0.07
N PHE A 342 -2.58 -20.38 -0.79
CA PHE A 342 -3.30 -19.35 -1.53
C PHE A 342 -3.41 -19.74 -2.99
N CYS A 343 -4.63 -19.80 -3.50
CA CYS A 343 -4.90 -19.76 -4.93
C CYS A 343 -5.21 -18.32 -5.35
N TYR A 344 -4.95 -18.00 -6.62
CA TYR A 344 -5.11 -16.63 -7.13
C TYR A 344 -5.88 -16.59 -8.44
N LEU A 345 -6.61 -15.50 -8.64
CA LEU A 345 -7.10 -15.05 -9.93
C LEU A 345 -6.99 -13.52 -9.99
N ASP A 346 -6.89 -12.98 -11.21
CA ASP A 346 -6.92 -11.54 -11.42
C ASP A 346 -8.29 -11.14 -12.01
N PHE A 347 -8.78 -9.96 -11.67
CA PHE A 347 -10.03 -9.41 -12.18
C PHE A 347 -9.98 -7.89 -12.27
N GLU A 348 -10.91 -7.28 -13.01
CA GLU A 348 -10.97 -5.83 -13.21
C GLU A 348 -12.40 -5.32 -13.07
N VAL A 349 -12.54 -4.16 -12.43
CA VAL A 349 -13.78 -3.42 -12.22
C VAL A 349 -13.61 -2.06 -12.86
N ASP A 350 -14.58 -1.66 -13.67
CA ASP A 350 -14.57 -0.40 -14.42
C ASP A 350 -15.69 0.54 -13.96
N GLU A 351 -15.77 1.74 -14.56
CA GLU A 351 -16.78 2.74 -14.18
C GLU A 351 -18.23 2.31 -14.48
N GLU A 352 -18.43 1.35 -15.38
CA GLU A 352 -19.76 0.84 -15.76
C GLU A 352 -20.35 -0.07 -14.68
N ASP A 353 -19.51 -0.63 -13.80
CA ASP A 353 -19.92 -1.47 -12.65
C ASP A 353 -20.52 -0.66 -11.47
N GLY A 354 -20.66 0.67 -11.63
CA GLY A 354 -21.10 1.57 -10.58
C GLY A 354 -22.47 1.24 -10.01
N GLY A 355 -22.51 0.79 -8.75
CA GLY A 355 -23.73 0.44 -8.04
C GLY A 355 -24.26 -0.98 -8.29
N ASP A 356 -23.61 -1.74 -9.17
CA ASP A 356 -23.97 -3.12 -9.48
C ASP A 356 -23.50 -4.10 -8.41
N GLN A 357 -24.13 -5.27 -8.37
CA GLN A 357 -23.66 -6.40 -7.56
C GLN A 357 -22.58 -7.19 -8.30
N ILE A 358 -21.41 -7.29 -7.68
CA ILE A 358 -20.26 -8.07 -8.14
C ILE A 358 -20.11 -9.27 -7.23
N GLU A 359 -20.20 -10.48 -7.78
CA GLU A 359 -20.03 -11.73 -7.07
C GLU A 359 -18.61 -12.28 -7.29
N ILE A 360 -17.89 -12.51 -6.20
CA ILE A 360 -16.73 -13.37 -6.14
C ILE A 360 -17.22 -14.76 -5.67
N ARG A 361 -16.96 -15.80 -6.45
CA ARG A 361 -17.40 -17.17 -6.11
C ARG A 361 -16.25 -18.15 -6.23
N VAL A 362 -16.17 -19.06 -5.26
CA VAL A 362 -15.41 -20.31 -5.38
C VAL A 362 -16.31 -21.50 -5.16
N GLU A 363 -16.16 -22.54 -5.98
CA GLU A 363 -17.03 -23.71 -5.98
C GLU A 363 -16.25 -25.00 -6.28
N LYS A 364 -16.72 -26.13 -5.74
CA LYS A 364 -16.19 -27.44 -6.08
C LYS A 364 -16.61 -27.83 -7.49
N ALA A 365 -15.64 -28.08 -8.36
CA ALA A 365 -15.86 -28.17 -9.80
C ALA A 365 -16.22 -29.58 -10.29
N THR A 366 -15.76 -30.63 -9.59
CA THR A 366 -15.92 -32.02 -10.04
C THR A 366 -16.68 -32.89 -9.05
N GLU A 367 -17.12 -34.06 -9.52
CA GLU A 367 -17.73 -35.11 -8.69
C GLU A 367 -16.69 -35.95 -7.92
N GLN A 368 -15.41 -35.56 -7.92
CA GLN A 368 -14.37 -36.29 -7.21
C GLN A 368 -14.71 -36.38 -5.71
N GLU A 369 -14.54 -37.59 -5.17
CA GLU A 369 -14.72 -37.88 -3.75
C GLU A 369 -13.53 -37.34 -2.95
N ASN A 370 -13.60 -36.04 -2.62
CA ASN A 370 -12.69 -35.30 -1.77
C ASN A 370 -13.41 -34.06 -1.22
N SER A 371 -12.95 -33.57 -0.09
CA SER A 371 -13.46 -32.35 0.54
C SER A 371 -12.54 -31.17 0.25
N ILE A 372 -13.09 -29.99 0.04
CA ILE A 372 -12.35 -28.73 -0.09
C ILE A 372 -12.77 -27.81 1.06
N TRP A 373 -11.80 -27.21 1.75
CA TRP A 373 -12.05 -26.21 2.78
C TRP A 373 -11.58 -24.85 2.32
N VAL A 374 -12.50 -23.88 2.29
CA VAL A 374 -12.24 -22.47 1.99
C VAL A 374 -12.25 -21.71 3.30
N ASP A 375 -11.17 -21.00 3.59
CA ASP A 375 -10.96 -20.31 4.87
C ASP A 375 -11.34 -18.83 4.72
N TYR A 376 -10.75 -18.10 3.78
CA TYR A 376 -11.13 -16.71 3.53
C TYR A 376 -10.78 -16.23 2.12
N PHE A 377 -11.33 -15.06 1.79
CA PHE A 377 -11.02 -14.27 0.61
C PHE A 377 -10.22 -13.01 0.99
N LEU A 378 -9.23 -12.67 0.17
CA LEU A 378 -8.53 -11.38 0.24
C LEU A 378 -8.44 -10.74 -1.15
N ILE A 379 -8.95 -9.53 -1.29
CA ILE A 379 -8.82 -8.69 -2.49
C ILE A 379 -7.56 -7.82 -2.34
N ILE A 380 -6.63 -8.00 -3.27
CA ILE A 380 -5.35 -7.29 -3.30
C ILE A 380 -5.42 -6.20 -4.38
N PRO A 381 -5.39 -4.92 -3.99
CA PRO A 381 -5.52 -3.82 -4.92
C PRO A 381 -4.23 -3.55 -5.70
N LEU A 382 -4.23 -3.76 -7.02
CA LEU A 382 -3.01 -3.61 -7.83
C LEU A 382 -2.92 -2.22 -8.46
N ALA A 383 -3.76 -1.92 -9.45
CA ALA A 383 -3.65 -0.73 -10.28
C ALA A 383 -5.03 -0.20 -10.70
N ASN A 384 -5.17 1.12 -10.86
CA ASN A 384 -6.31 1.76 -11.52
C ASN A 384 -5.87 2.81 -12.56
N GLY A 385 -4.58 2.82 -12.89
CA GLY A 385 -3.97 3.75 -13.84
C GLY A 385 -3.60 5.11 -13.26
N ARG A 386 -3.86 5.37 -11.96
CA ARG A 386 -3.61 6.70 -11.38
C ARG A 386 -3.13 6.69 -9.92
N GLY A 387 -3.92 6.09 -9.03
CA GLY A 387 -3.82 6.30 -7.59
C GLY A 387 -3.66 5.04 -6.78
N TRP A 388 -3.52 3.89 -7.44
CA TRP A 388 -3.40 2.61 -6.75
C TRP A 388 -1.95 2.28 -6.42
N PRO A 389 -1.73 1.40 -5.44
CA PRO A 389 -0.40 1.07 -4.94
C PRO A 389 0.66 0.81 -6.03
N LEU A 390 0.36 0.00 -7.05
CA LEU A 390 1.32 -0.30 -8.12
C LEU A 390 1.58 0.92 -9.01
N ASP A 391 0.53 1.68 -9.35
CA ASP A 391 0.66 2.90 -10.17
C ASP A 391 1.54 3.94 -9.47
N LEU A 392 1.30 4.16 -8.17
CA LEU A 392 2.05 5.10 -7.36
C LEU A 392 3.50 4.66 -7.17
N ALA A 393 3.72 3.37 -6.90
CA ALA A 393 5.07 2.82 -6.80
C ALA A 393 5.83 2.99 -8.11
N HIS A 394 5.22 2.68 -9.26
CA HIS A 394 5.86 2.84 -10.57
C HIS A 394 6.09 4.31 -10.90
N ASN A 395 5.14 5.20 -10.63
CA ASN A 395 5.30 6.63 -10.85
C ASN A 395 6.40 7.23 -9.97
N ALA A 396 6.58 6.76 -8.74
CA ALA A 396 7.67 7.18 -7.86
C ALA A 396 9.06 6.80 -8.41
N MET A 397 9.14 5.71 -9.17
CA MET A 397 10.41 5.19 -9.72
C MET A 397 10.71 5.68 -11.15
N ARG A 398 9.74 6.34 -11.82
CA ARG A 398 9.94 6.88 -13.17
C ARG A 398 10.75 8.18 -13.11
N GLU A 399 11.93 8.18 -13.74
CA GLU A 399 12.59 9.42 -14.13
C GLU A 399 11.89 9.95 -15.39
N ALA A 400 11.04 10.97 -15.22
CA ALA A 400 10.48 11.68 -16.36
C ALA A 400 11.52 12.67 -16.91
N ILE A 401 12.02 12.42 -18.12
CA ILE A 401 12.78 13.42 -18.88
C ILE A 401 11.79 14.22 -19.71
N LEU A 402 11.52 15.46 -19.30
CA LEU A 402 10.76 16.42 -20.09
C LEU A 402 11.70 17.10 -21.09
N THR A 403 11.65 16.68 -22.35
CA THR A 403 12.35 17.36 -23.44
C THR A 403 11.45 18.45 -24.01
N PHE A 404 11.76 19.71 -23.74
CA PHE A 404 11.10 20.84 -24.40
C PHE A 404 11.84 21.15 -25.70
N THR A 405 11.14 21.07 -26.83
CA THR A 405 11.64 21.60 -28.11
C THR A 405 10.98 22.94 -28.36
N LEU A 406 11.75 24.03 -28.27
CA LEU A 406 11.31 25.33 -28.77
C LEU A 406 11.28 25.24 -30.30
N VAL A 407 10.08 25.38 -30.88
CA VAL A 407 9.93 25.51 -32.33
C VAL A 407 9.91 27.00 -32.64
N GLU A 408 10.90 27.49 -33.39
CA GLU A 408 10.85 28.85 -33.95
C GLU A 408 9.59 28.98 -34.81
N ARG A 409 8.86 30.08 -34.61
CA ARG A 409 7.69 30.43 -35.41
C ARG A 409 8.07 31.37 -36.54
#